data_AF-A0A2P5N6R2-F1
#
_entry.id   AF-A0A2P5N6R2-F1
#
_cell.length_a   1.000
_cell.length_b   1.000
_cell.length_c   1.000
_cell.angle_alpha   90.00
_cell.angle_beta   90.00
_cell.angle_gamma   90.00
#
_symmetry.space_group_name_H-M   'P 1'
#
loop_
_entity.id
_entity.type
_entity.pdbx_description
1 polymer ?
#
loop_
_entity_poly.entity_id
_entity_poly.type
_entity_poly.pdbx_seq_one_letter_code
_entity_poly.pdbx_strand_id
1 'polypeptide(L)'
;MPPRSATEQLPDAILDELNQRLVASGFAGYVALSDWLAEQGYQISKSAIHRHGSALQASMEKSINRARERMEIAKALGGMTDKEKASLLEASEMVAIDQMMDVLESLSGWEVSDKAAIIPKLARAIADIGRSATGTAKWRKDFEAEAALKAKTLAAAEATQAAKAEGVSEAGLARIRAALGMVA
;
A
#
# COMPACT_ATOMS: atom_id res chain seq x y z
N MET A 1 -29.59 6.83 -17.59
CA MET A 1 -28.16 7.21 -17.53
C MET A 1 -28.01 8.63 -18.03
N PRO A 2 -27.18 9.48 -17.40
CA PRO A 2 -26.74 10.71 -18.03
C PRO A 2 -25.96 10.37 -19.32
N PRO A 3 -26.06 11.18 -20.38
CA PRO A 3 -25.33 10.94 -21.62
C PRO A 3 -23.82 10.97 -21.38
N ARG A 4 -23.09 10.03 -21.99
CA ARG A 4 -21.61 9.98 -21.97
C ARG A 4 -21.07 11.32 -22.43
N SER A 5 -20.08 11.85 -21.72
CA SER A 5 -19.58 13.19 -22.01
C SER A 5 -19.01 13.24 -23.44
N ALA A 6 -19.12 14.40 -24.12
CA ALA A 6 -18.67 14.53 -25.51
C ALA A 6 -17.19 14.13 -25.71
N THR A 7 -16.37 14.28 -24.67
CA THR A 7 -14.96 13.88 -24.64
C THR A 7 -14.76 12.37 -24.47
N GLU A 8 -15.69 11.65 -23.84
CA GLU A 8 -15.67 10.17 -23.72
C GLU A 8 -16.06 9.43 -25.01
N GLN A 9 -16.53 10.16 -26.02
CA GLN A 9 -16.89 9.61 -27.32
C GLN A 9 -15.76 9.74 -28.36
N LEU A 10 -14.65 10.41 -27.99
CA LEU A 10 -13.46 10.49 -28.82
C LEU A 10 -12.79 9.11 -28.92
N PRO A 11 -12.19 8.77 -30.08
CA PRO A 11 -11.30 7.62 -30.15
C PRO A 11 -10.11 7.80 -29.20
N ASP A 12 -9.64 6.69 -28.61
CA ASP A 12 -8.59 6.68 -27.58
C ASP A 12 -7.34 7.48 -28.01
N ALA A 13 -6.91 7.34 -29.26
CA ALA A 13 -5.75 8.07 -29.78
C ALA A 13 -5.92 9.61 -29.75
N ILE A 14 -7.11 10.11 -30.07
CA ILE A 14 -7.42 11.55 -30.07
C ILE A 14 -7.59 12.04 -28.63
N LEU A 15 -8.21 11.23 -27.77
CA LEU A 15 -8.35 11.55 -26.36
C LEU A 15 -6.99 11.64 -25.66
N ASP A 16 -6.08 10.71 -25.97
CA ASP A 16 -4.71 10.74 -25.44
C ASP A 16 -3.93 11.97 -25.92
N GLU A 17 -4.07 12.35 -27.19
CA GLU A 17 -3.45 13.58 -27.70
C GLU A 17 -4.05 14.84 -27.05
N LEU A 18 -5.37 14.89 -26.85
CA LEU A 18 -6.03 15.95 -26.10
C LEU A 18 -5.49 16.04 -24.67
N ASN A 19 -5.33 14.91 -23.98
CA ASN A 19 -4.78 14.84 -22.63
C ASN A 19 -3.33 15.35 -22.60
N GLN A 20 -2.49 14.95 -23.55
CA GLN A 20 -1.10 15.43 -23.65
C GLN A 20 -1.06 16.95 -23.87
N ARG A 21 -1.89 17.49 -24.76
CA ARG A 21 -1.98 18.93 -25.01
C ARG A 21 -2.47 19.70 -23.79
N LEU A 22 -3.45 19.17 -23.06
CA LEU A 22 -3.93 19.74 -21.79
C LEU A 22 -2.82 19.80 -20.74
N VAL A 23 -2.03 18.72 -20.61
CA VAL A 23 -0.90 18.69 -19.67
C VAL A 23 0.19 19.67 -20.10
N ALA A 24 0.55 19.71 -21.39
CA ALA A 24 1.58 20.59 -21.92
C ALA A 24 1.20 22.07 -21.81
N SER A 25 -0.08 22.42 -21.92
CA SER A 25 -0.57 23.79 -21.75
C SER A 25 -0.81 24.18 -20.28
N GLY A 26 -0.61 23.27 -19.33
CA GLY A 26 -0.93 23.50 -17.92
C GLY A 26 -2.43 23.70 -17.67
N PHE A 27 -3.28 22.95 -18.38
CA PHE A 27 -4.74 23.05 -18.31
C PHE A 27 -5.27 24.43 -18.69
N ALA A 28 -4.68 25.02 -19.72
CA ALA A 28 -5.11 26.28 -20.32
C ALA A 28 -5.37 26.14 -21.83
N GLY A 29 -5.87 27.20 -22.46
CA GLY A 29 -6.02 27.24 -23.93
C GLY A 29 -7.20 26.43 -24.48
N TYR A 30 -8.27 26.25 -23.71
CA TYR A 30 -9.44 25.43 -24.10
C TYR A 30 -10.10 25.80 -25.43
N VAL A 31 -10.02 27.07 -25.84
CA VAL A 31 -10.53 27.52 -27.15
C VAL A 31 -9.68 26.93 -28.27
N ALA A 32 -8.36 27.06 -28.19
CA ALA A 32 -7.45 26.48 -29.20
C ALA A 32 -7.55 24.95 -29.27
N LEU A 33 -7.80 24.28 -28.14
CA LEU A 33 -8.04 22.83 -28.11
C LEU A 33 -9.37 22.44 -28.77
N SER A 34 -10.40 23.29 -28.62
CA SER A 34 -11.69 23.14 -29.30
C SER A 34 -11.52 23.28 -30.81
N ASP A 35 -10.75 24.26 -31.26
CA ASP A 35 -10.49 24.50 -32.68
C ASP A 35 -9.68 23.34 -33.28
N TRP A 36 -8.65 22.87 -32.58
CA TRP A 36 -7.88 21.70 -32.99
C TRP A 36 -8.75 20.44 -33.13
N LEU A 37 -9.63 20.17 -32.16
CA LEU A 37 -10.57 19.04 -32.26
C LEU A 37 -11.51 19.20 -33.46
N ALA A 38 -11.95 20.41 -33.77
CA ALA A 38 -12.78 20.69 -34.94
C ALA A 38 -12.03 20.40 -36.25
N GLU A 39 -10.73 20.73 -36.34
CA GLU A 39 -9.86 20.37 -37.48
C GLU A 39 -9.73 18.84 -37.65
N GLN A 40 -9.76 18.10 -36.53
CA GLN A 40 -9.77 16.62 -36.54
C GLN A 40 -11.16 16.03 -36.83
N GLY A 41 -12.19 16.85 -37.04
CA GLY A 41 -13.56 16.41 -37.32
C GLY A 41 -14.45 16.23 -36.10
N TYR A 42 -14.02 16.66 -34.91
CA TYR A 42 -14.76 16.53 -33.65
C TYR A 42 -15.24 17.88 -33.12
N GLN A 43 -16.56 18.06 -33.05
CA GLN A 43 -17.17 19.29 -32.54
C GLN A 43 -17.36 19.20 -31.01
N ILE A 44 -16.35 19.61 -30.25
CA ILE A 44 -16.39 19.62 -28.77
C ILE A 44 -16.16 21.03 -28.26
N SER A 45 -17.10 21.54 -27.45
CA SER A 45 -17.02 22.91 -26.92
C SER A 45 -15.90 23.07 -25.88
N LYS A 46 -15.36 24.30 -25.78
CA LYS A 46 -14.38 24.66 -24.74
C LYS A 46 -14.81 24.26 -23.32
N SER A 47 -16.10 24.35 -23.00
CA SER A 47 -16.63 24.02 -21.67
C SER A 47 -16.61 22.52 -21.39
N ALA A 48 -16.81 21.70 -22.43
CA ALA A 48 -16.66 20.25 -22.31
C ALA A 48 -15.20 19.86 -22.08
N ILE A 49 -14.27 20.49 -22.80
CA ILE A 49 -12.82 20.28 -22.62
C ILE A 49 -12.39 20.77 -21.24
N HIS A 50 -12.88 21.91 -20.77
CA HIS A 50 -12.58 22.41 -19.42
C HIS A 50 -12.98 21.41 -18.35
N ARG A 51 -14.22 20.90 -18.39
CA ARG A 51 -14.68 19.91 -17.40
C ARG A 51 -13.80 18.65 -17.43
N HIS A 52 -13.47 18.15 -18.62
CA HIS A 52 -12.56 17.01 -18.77
C HIS A 52 -11.16 17.31 -18.22
N GLY A 53 -10.59 18.45 -18.60
CA GLY A 53 -9.28 18.92 -18.13
C GLY A 53 -9.22 19.10 -16.61
N SER A 54 -10.25 19.69 -15.99
CA SER A 54 -10.34 19.82 -14.53
C SER A 54 -10.39 18.46 -13.82
N ALA A 55 -11.13 17.49 -14.36
CA ALA A 55 -11.18 16.14 -13.80
C ALA A 55 -9.83 15.42 -13.94
N LEU A 56 -9.18 15.55 -15.10
CA LEU A 56 -7.83 15.02 -15.35
C LEU A 56 -6.81 15.65 -14.40
N GLN A 57 -6.82 16.97 -14.25
CA GLN A 57 -5.93 17.70 -13.33
C GLN A 57 -6.11 17.22 -11.90
N ALA A 58 -7.34 17.14 -11.39
CA ALA A 58 -7.62 16.66 -10.05
C ALA A 58 -7.12 15.22 -9.82
N SER A 59 -7.26 14.35 -10.83
CA SER A 59 -6.74 12.98 -10.78
C SER A 59 -5.20 12.95 -10.72
N MET A 60 -4.54 13.80 -11.51
CA MET A 60 -3.08 13.93 -11.50
C MET A 60 -2.56 14.48 -10.17
N GLU A 61 -3.18 15.53 -9.63
CA GLU A 61 -2.84 16.10 -8.33
C GLU A 61 -2.99 15.06 -7.21
N LYS A 62 -4.09 14.31 -7.20
CA LYS A 62 -4.29 13.19 -6.27
C LYS A 62 -3.19 12.15 -6.38
N SER A 63 -2.77 11.81 -7.60
CA SER A 63 -1.71 10.82 -7.85
C SER A 63 -0.34 11.32 -7.38
N ILE A 64 -0.03 12.60 -7.63
CA ILE A 64 1.21 13.25 -7.16
C ILE A 64 1.24 13.29 -5.63
N ASN A 65 0.14 13.67 -4.98
CA ASN A 65 0.05 13.72 -3.53
C ASN A 65 0.25 12.32 -2.91
N ARG A 66 -0.40 11.28 -3.47
CA ARG A 66 -0.15 9.89 -3.07
C ARG A 66 1.31 9.46 -3.25
N ALA A 67 1.95 9.86 -4.34
CA ALA A 67 3.36 9.55 -4.56
C ALA A 67 4.25 10.23 -3.50
N ARG A 68 3.98 11.50 -3.16
CA ARG A 68 4.68 12.22 -2.09
C ARG A 68 4.48 11.56 -0.74
N GLU A 69 3.25 11.24 -0.36
CA GLU A 69 2.95 10.51 0.87
C GLU A 69 3.74 9.20 0.97
N ARG A 70 3.79 8.42 -0.13
CA ARG A 70 4.57 7.17 -0.18
C ARG A 70 6.06 7.41 -0.02
N MET A 71 6.62 8.48 -0.59
CA MET A 71 8.02 8.82 -0.40
C MET A 71 8.33 9.18 1.05
N GLU A 72 7.44 9.92 1.73
CA GLU A 72 7.60 10.24 3.14
C GLU A 72 7.49 9.00 4.03
N ILE A 73 6.55 8.10 3.74
CA ILE A 73 6.46 6.79 4.40
C ILE A 73 7.75 5.99 4.20
N ALA A 74 8.30 5.94 2.98
CA ALA A 74 9.53 5.23 2.69
C ALA A 74 10.74 5.80 3.46
N LYS A 75 10.82 7.13 3.59
CA LYS A 75 11.84 7.79 4.43
C LYS A 75 11.67 7.43 5.91
N ALA A 76 10.45 7.51 6.44
CA ALA A 76 10.15 7.17 7.82
C ALA A 76 10.48 5.71 8.13
N LEU A 77 10.14 4.80 7.22
CA LEU A 77 10.49 3.37 7.30
C LEU A 77 12.01 3.14 7.40
N GLY A 78 12.84 3.99 6.79
CA GLY A 78 14.30 3.88 6.91
C GLY A 78 14.83 4.07 8.34
N GLY A 79 14.11 4.82 9.19
CA GLY A 79 14.44 5.03 10.60
C GLY A 79 13.72 4.10 11.57
N MET A 80 12.79 3.28 11.09
CA MET A 80 12.02 2.35 11.92
C MET A 80 12.79 1.07 12.24
N THR A 81 12.58 0.56 13.45
CA THR A 81 12.96 -0.81 13.82
C THR A 81 12.16 -1.82 12.99
N ASP A 82 12.68 -3.04 12.87
CA ASP A 82 12.00 -4.10 12.13
C ASP A 82 10.62 -4.46 12.71
N LYS A 83 10.43 -4.29 14.02
CA LYS A 83 9.13 -4.45 14.68
C LYS A 83 8.12 -3.38 14.23
N GLU A 84 8.55 -2.12 14.17
CA GLU A 84 7.70 -1.01 13.72
C GLU A 84 7.33 -1.16 12.24
N LYS A 85 8.28 -1.60 11.39
CA LYS A 85 8.00 -1.92 9.98
C LYS A 85 6.97 -3.03 9.85
N ALA A 86 7.08 -4.10 10.64
CA ALA A 86 6.12 -5.21 10.64
C ALA A 86 4.71 -4.74 11.06
N SER A 87 4.60 -3.93 12.11
CA SER A 87 3.32 -3.36 12.54
C SER A 87 2.72 -2.39 11.52
N LEU A 88 3.54 -1.59 10.82
CA LEU A 88 3.08 -0.72 9.75
C LEU A 88 2.56 -1.51 8.55
N LEU A 89 3.25 -2.60 8.19
CA LEU A 89 2.81 -3.48 7.10
C LEU A 89 1.45 -4.11 7.43
N GLU A 90 1.28 -4.64 8.65
CA GLU A 90 0.01 -5.21 9.12
C GLU A 90 -1.14 -4.18 9.09
N ALA A 91 -0.90 -2.96 9.57
CA ALA A 91 -1.88 -1.88 9.50
C ALA A 91 -2.23 -1.49 8.05
N SER A 92 -1.22 -1.48 7.16
CA SER A 92 -1.41 -1.18 5.74
C SER A 92 -2.23 -2.26 5.02
N GLU A 93 -2.00 -3.54 5.37
CA GLU A 93 -2.79 -4.66 4.86
C GLU A 93 -4.27 -4.55 5.31
N MET A 94 -4.52 -4.16 6.56
CA MET A 94 -5.89 -3.96 7.07
C MET A 94 -6.62 -2.82 6.35
N VAL A 95 -5.94 -1.68 6.13
CA VAL A 95 -6.50 -0.55 5.36
C VAL A 95 -6.77 -0.94 3.90
N ALA A 96 -5.89 -1.74 3.29
CA ALA A 96 -6.09 -2.20 1.91
C ALA A 96 -7.31 -3.13 1.79
N ILE A 97 -7.52 -4.02 2.77
CA ILE A 97 -8.72 -4.88 2.82
C ILE A 97 -9.99 -4.04 3.00
N ASP A 98 -9.98 -3.06 3.90
CA ASP A 98 -11.10 -2.16 4.16
C ASP A 98 -11.51 -1.38 2.88
N GLN A 99 -10.53 -0.81 2.17
CA GLN A 99 -10.79 -0.15 0.87
C GLN A 99 -11.35 -1.09 -0.20
N MET A 100 -10.95 -2.37 -0.19
CA MET A 100 -11.54 -3.35 -1.12
C MET A 100 -12.97 -3.71 -0.74
N MET A 101 -13.31 -3.71 0.56
CA MET A 101 -14.69 -3.88 1.03
C MET A 101 -15.55 -2.68 0.67
N ASP A 102 -15.06 -1.45 0.83
CA ASP A 102 -15.74 -0.23 0.37
C ASP A 102 -16.08 -0.30 -1.13
N VAL A 103 -15.14 -0.80 -1.95
CA VAL A 103 -15.39 -1.03 -3.37
C VAL A 103 -16.53 -2.04 -3.54
N LEU A 104 -16.48 -3.19 -2.87
CA LEU A 104 -17.54 -4.21 -2.94
C LEU A 104 -18.92 -3.65 -2.52
N GLU A 105 -18.99 -2.82 -1.49
CA GLU A 105 -20.23 -2.18 -1.04
C GLU A 105 -20.75 -1.15 -2.06
N SER A 106 -19.85 -0.37 -2.65
CA SER A 106 -20.19 0.61 -3.70
C SER A 106 -20.71 -0.05 -4.99
N LEU A 107 -20.38 -1.34 -5.21
CA LEU A 107 -20.90 -2.11 -6.34
C LEU A 107 -22.39 -2.42 -6.20
N SER A 108 -23.03 -2.23 -5.04
CA SER A 108 -24.45 -2.59 -4.83
C SER A 108 -25.41 -2.08 -5.92
N GLY A 109 -25.15 -0.91 -6.50
CA GLY A 109 -25.93 -0.32 -7.61
C GLY A 109 -25.53 -0.70 -9.04
N TRP A 110 -24.56 -1.60 -9.23
CA TRP A 110 -24.05 -1.99 -10.54
C TRP A 110 -24.82 -3.15 -11.16
N GLU A 111 -24.78 -3.28 -12.49
CA GLU A 111 -25.34 -4.41 -13.21
C GLU A 111 -24.64 -5.73 -12.85
N VAL A 112 -25.38 -6.83 -12.93
CA VAL A 112 -24.89 -8.17 -12.54
C VAL A 112 -23.68 -8.61 -13.38
N SER A 113 -23.63 -8.24 -14.67
CA SER A 113 -22.50 -8.53 -15.55
C SER A 113 -21.20 -7.85 -15.10
N ASP A 114 -21.30 -6.60 -14.66
CA ASP A 114 -20.13 -5.81 -14.24
C ASP A 114 -19.60 -6.30 -12.89
N LYS A 115 -20.52 -6.64 -11.97
CA LYS A 115 -20.21 -7.29 -10.70
C LYS A 115 -19.47 -8.62 -10.91
N ALA A 116 -19.93 -9.46 -11.84
CA ALA A 116 -19.34 -10.77 -12.14
C ALA A 116 -17.88 -10.67 -12.65
N ALA A 117 -17.50 -9.57 -13.30
CA ALA A 117 -16.14 -9.35 -13.77
C ALA A 117 -15.19 -8.82 -12.68
N ILE A 118 -15.71 -8.10 -11.69
CA ILE A 118 -14.91 -7.37 -10.68
C ILE A 118 -14.77 -8.17 -9.37
N ILE A 119 -15.84 -8.83 -8.91
CA ILE A 119 -15.86 -9.57 -7.64
C ILE A 119 -14.76 -10.66 -7.58
N PRO A 120 -14.54 -11.50 -8.61
CA PRO A 120 -13.48 -12.51 -8.54
C PRO A 120 -12.07 -11.92 -8.44
N LYS A 121 -11.84 -10.73 -9.03
CA LYS A 121 -10.54 -10.04 -8.96
C LYS A 121 -10.30 -9.46 -7.57
N LEU A 122 -11.33 -8.87 -6.96
CA LEU A 122 -11.28 -8.38 -5.58
C LEU A 122 -11.08 -9.53 -4.59
N ALA A 123 -11.83 -10.63 -4.74
CA ALA A 123 -11.68 -11.82 -3.90
C ALA A 123 -10.25 -12.40 -3.96
N ARG A 124 -9.65 -12.46 -5.16
CA ARG A 124 -8.25 -12.87 -5.34
C ARG A 124 -7.28 -11.89 -4.69
N ALA A 125 -7.47 -10.59 -4.88
CA ALA A 125 -6.62 -9.56 -4.27
C ALA A 125 -6.64 -9.63 -2.73
N ILE A 126 -7.82 -9.84 -2.13
CA ILE A 126 -7.97 -10.05 -0.68
C ILE A 126 -7.24 -11.34 -0.24
N ALA A 127 -7.38 -12.43 -0.99
CA ALA A 127 -6.70 -13.69 -0.68
C ALA A 127 -5.16 -13.59 -0.78
N ASP A 128 -4.65 -12.81 -1.73
CA ASP A 128 -3.21 -12.56 -1.91
C ASP A 128 -2.64 -11.73 -0.75
N ILE A 129 -3.37 -10.69 -0.32
CA ILE A 129 -3.02 -9.89 0.86
C ILE A 129 -3.04 -10.78 2.12
N GLY A 130 -4.05 -11.62 2.31
CA GLY A 130 -4.10 -12.53 3.46
C GLY A 130 -2.93 -13.52 3.51
N ARG A 131 -2.49 -14.03 2.35
CA ARG A 131 -1.29 -14.87 2.26
C ARG A 131 0.01 -14.10 2.56
N SER A 132 0.10 -12.83 2.16
CA SER A 132 1.20 -11.93 2.57
C SER A 132 1.22 -11.72 4.09
N ALA A 133 0.06 -11.35 4.66
CA ALA A 133 -0.11 -11.06 6.08
C ALA A 133 0.31 -12.25 6.97
N THR A 134 -0.11 -13.46 6.61
CA THR A 134 0.29 -14.70 7.31
C THR A 134 1.80 -14.97 7.21
N GLY A 135 2.43 -14.63 6.09
CA GLY A 135 3.89 -14.67 5.92
C GLY A 135 4.60 -13.69 6.85
N THR A 136 4.13 -12.44 6.91
CA THR A 136 4.65 -11.39 7.79
C THR A 136 4.50 -11.77 9.27
N ALA A 137 3.33 -12.29 9.68
CA ALA A 137 3.07 -12.74 11.05
C ALA A 137 3.96 -13.91 11.47
N LYS A 138 4.19 -14.88 10.56
CA LYS A 138 5.11 -16.00 10.81
C LYS A 138 6.54 -15.49 10.99
N TRP A 139 7.01 -14.63 10.09
CA TRP A 139 8.35 -14.04 10.18
C TRP A 139 8.54 -13.26 11.49
N ARG A 140 7.54 -12.49 11.91
CA ARG A 140 7.55 -11.79 13.20
C ARG A 140 7.66 -12.75 14.38
N LYS A 141 6.87 -13.83 14.40
CA LYS A 141 6.91 -14.84 15.47
C LYS A 141 8.29 -15.54 15.54
N ASP A 142 8.84 -15.90 14.38
CA ASP A 142 10.15 -16.53 14.28
C ASP A 142 11.25 -15.56 14.77
N PHE A 143 11.17 -14.28 14.40
CA PHE A 143 12.08 -13.24 14.87
C PHE A 143 11.97 -12.94 16.37
N GLU A 144 10.75 -12.80 16.91
CA GLU A 144 10.52 -12.62 18.36
C GLU A 144 11.06 -13.80 19.17
N ALA A 145 10.89 -15.03 18.66
CA ALA A 145 11.46 -16.24 19.27
C ALA A 145 12.99 -16.23 19.25
N GLU A 146 13.61 -15.86 18.12
CA GLU A 146 15.07 -15.75 18.00
C GLU A 146 15.63 -14.66 18.93
N ALA A 147 14.98 -13.50 19.00
CA ALA A 147 15.36 -12.41 19.89
C ALA A 147 15.25 -12.81 21.37
N ALA A 148 14.17 -13.50 21.75
CA ALA A 148 13.98 -14.00 23.11
C ALA A 148 15.04 -15.06 23.49
N LEU A 149 15.45 -15.91 22.55
CA LEU A 149 16.52 -16.88 22.76
C LEU A 149 17.88 -16.20 22.95
N LYS A 150 18.21 -15.21 22.11
CA LYS A 150 19.45 -14.41 22.26
C LYS A 150 19.48 -13.67 23.60
N ALA A 151 18.36 -13.08 24.02
CA ALA A 151 18.27 -12.40 25.32
C ALA A 151 18.48 -13.39 26.49
N LYS A 152 17.83 -14.56 26.45
CA LYS A 152 18.01 -15.61 27.48
C LYS A 152 19.44 -16.13 27.55
N THR A 153 20.09 -16.31 26.40
CA THR A 153 21.48 -16.80 26.34
C THR A 153 22.48 -15.79 26.90
N LEU A 154 22.34 -14.51 26.55
CA LEU A 154 23.15 -13.44 27.12
C LEU A 154 22.93 -13.30 28.63
N ALA A 155 21.67 -13.23 29.08
CA ALA A 155 21.34 -13.10 30.49
C ALA A 155 21.89 -14.27 31.33
N ALA A 156 21.91 -15.48 30.80
CA ALA A 156 22.47 -16.62 31.52
C ALA A 156 24.00 -16.66 31.51
N ALA A 157 24.64 -16.14 30.46
CA ALA A 157 26.09 -15.95 30.43
C ALA A 157 26.51 -14.93 31.50
N GLU A 158 25.80 -13.81 31.60
CA GLU A 158 26.00 -12.79 32.64
C GLU A 158 25.73 -13.35 34.04
N ALA A 159 24.61 -14.05 34.24
CA ALA A 159 24.28 -14.69 35.51
C ALA A 159 25.33 -15.75 35.92
N THR A 160 25.88 -16.50 34.95
CA THR A 160 26.99 -17.43 35.21
C THR A 160 28.23 -16.69 35.68
N GLN A 161 28.59 -15.58 35.02
CA GLN A 161 29.76 -14.79 35.41
C GLN A 161 29.60 -14.17 36.80
N ALA A 162 28.43 -13.59 37.10
CA ALA A 162 28.12 -13.06 38.42
C ALA A 162 28.17 -14.14 39.51
N ALA A 163 27.56 -15.29 39.27
CA ALA A 163 27.58 -16.40 40.22
C ALA A 163 28.99 -16.97 40.44
N LYS A 164 29.86 -16.98 39.42
CA LYS A 164 31.29 -17.32 39.60
C LYS A 164 32.03 -16.30 40.47
N ALA A 165 31.75 -15.01 40.29
CA ALA A 165 32.35 -13.94 41.10
C ALA A 165 31.94 -14.02 42.57
N GLU A 166 30.71 -14.48 42.84
CA GLU A 166 30.16 -14.72 44.20
C GLU A 166 30.55 -16.09 44.79
N GLY A 167 31.41 -16.86 44.11
CA GLY A 167 31.93 -18.14 44.63
C GLY A 167 30.97 -19.33 44.54
N VAL A 168 29.94 -19.27 43.69
CA VAL A 168 29.02 -20.39 43.47
C VAL A 168 29.75 -21.55 42.78
N SER A 169 29.62 -22.75 43.35
CA SER A 169 30.26 -23.96 42.82
C SER A 169 29.69 -24.36 41.44
N GLU A 170 30.48 -25.10 40.65
CA GLU A 170 30.04 -25.56 39.31
C GLU A 170 28.77 -26.41 39.36
N ALA A 171 28.58 -27.20 40.41
CA ALA A 171 27.35 -27.96 40.65
C ALA A 171 26.13 -27.05 40.95
N GLY A 172 26.35 -25.86 41.51
CA GLY A 172 25.32 -24.83 41.68
C GLY A 172 24.94 -24.17 40.34
N LEU A 173 25.95 -23.82 39.53
CA LEU A 173 25.74 -23.27 38.19
C LEU A 173 25.00 -24.23 37.27
N ALA A 174 25.33 -25.53 37.32
CA ALA A 174 24.63 -26.57 36.55
C ALA A 174 23.13 -26.64 36.91
N ARG A 175 22.79 -26.53 38.21
CA ARG A 175 21.39 -26.51 38.67
C ARG A 175 20.64 -25.25 38.23
N ILE A 176 21.29 -24.09 38.24
CA ILE A 176 20.70 -22.82 37.77
C ILE A 176 20.41 -22.89 36.25
N ARG A 177 21.35 -23.43 35.45
CA ARG A 177 21.12 -23.64 34.01
C ARG A 177 19.98 -24.61 33.71
N ALA A 178 19.87 -25.69 34.48
CA ALA A 178 18.77 -26.64 34.38
C ALA A 178 17.42 -25.98 34.72
N ALA A 179 17.36 -25.16 35.78
CA ALA A 179 16.14 -24.45 36.17
C ALA A 179 15.69 -23.40 35.14
N LEU A 180 16.63 -22.82 34.38
CA LEU A 180 16.35 -21.88 33.29
C LEU A 180 16.00 -22.56 31.94
N GLY A 181 16.01 -23.90 31.88
CA GLY A 181 15.74 -24.65 30.66
C GLY A 181 16.82 -24.53 29.59
N MET A 182 18.06 -24.23 29.98
CA MET A 182 19.20 -23.95 29.10
C MET A 182 20.18 -25.13 29.05
N VAL A 183 19.64 -26.34 28.96
CA VAL A 183 20.45 -27.56 28.94
C VAL A 183 21.21 -27.62 27.61
N ALA A 184 22.49 -28.01 27.69
CA ALA A 184 23.41 -28.15 26.57
C ALA A 184 22.94 -29.15 25.51
#